data_AF-A0A2E9BY24-F1
#
_entry.id   AF-A0A2E9BY24-F1
#
_cell.length_a   1.000
_cell.length_b   1.000
_cell.length_c   1.000
_cell.angle_alpha   90.00
_cell.angle_beta   90.00
_cell.angle_gamma   90.00
#
_symmetry.space_group_name_H-M   'P 1'
#
loop_
_entity.id
_entity.type
_entity.pdbx_description
1 polymer ?
#
loop_
_entity_poly.entity_id
_entity_poly.type
_entity_poly.pdbx_seq_one_letter_code
_entity_poly.pdbx_strand_id
1 'polypeptide(L)' 'MATPVINVVERTNLASQIYEHLREQLMSATFQPGQRLKIRDLAKTMGTSETPVREALIQLVRDRALEMKEGYFI' A
#
# COMPACT_ATOMS: atom_id res chain seq x y z
N MET A 1 7.14 1.40 -35.35
CA MET A 1 6.34 0.78 -34.28
C MET A 1 7.06 1.07 -32.97
N ALA A 2 6.55 2.00 -32.16
CA ALA A 2 7.18 2.36 -30.89
C ALA A 2 6.74 1.36 -29.82
N THR A 3 7.70 0.66 -29.23
CA THR A 3 7.54 -0.20 -28.06
C THR A 3 7.10 0.65 -26.87
N PRO A 4 6.08 0.26 -26.09
CA PRO A 4 5.72 1.01 -24.89
C PRO A 4 6.84 0.84 -23.86
N VAL A 5 7.51 1.94 -23.52
CA VAL A 5 8.41 1.99 -22.36
C VAL A 5 7.52 1.92 -21.13
N ILE A 6 7.56 0.81 -20.41
CA ILE A 6 6.86 0.68 -19.13
C ILE A 6 7.48 1.71 -18.18
N ASN A 7 6.72 2.74 -17.84
CA ASN A 7 7.19 3.85 -17.01
C ASN A 7 7.33 3.37 -15.56
N VAL A 8 8.51 2.83 -15.20
CA VAL A 8 8.84 2.37 -13.84
C VAL A 8 8.60 3.49 -12.82
N VAL A 9 8.84 4.75 -13.25
CA VAL A 9 8.61 5.96 -12.45
C VAL A 9 7.16 6.10 -12.00
N GLU A 10 6.17 5.75 -12.83
CA GLU A 10 4.73 5.83 -12.49
C GLU A 10 4.36 4.79 -11.43
N ARG A 11 4.91 3.58 -11.52
CA ARG A 11 4.63 2.50 -10.56
C ARG A 11 5.21 2.83 -9.18
N THR A 12 6.45 3.32 -9.15
CA THR A 12 7.08 3.81 -7.92
C THR A 12 6.29 4.98 -7.33
N ASN A 13 5.82 5.91 -8.18
CA ASN A 13 5.01 7.04 -7.75
C ASN A 13 3.68 6.58 -7.11
N LEU A 14 2.96 5.64 -7.74
CA LEU A 14 1.68 5.16 -7.21
C LEU A 14 1.85 4.43 -5.87
N ALA A 15 2.87 3.58 -5.72
CA ALA A 15 3.16 2.92 -4.45
C ALA A 15 3.49 3.96 -3.35
N SER A 16 4.28 4.99 -3.68
CA SER A 16 4.58 6.10 -2.75
C SER A 16 3.33 6.89 -2.36
N GLN A 17 2.43 7.19 -3.29
CA GLN A 17 1.16 7.87 -2.99
C GLN A 17 0.26 7.03 -2.07
N ILE A 18 0.16 5.73 -2.34
CA ILE A 18 -0.60 4.80 -1.50
C ILE A 18 0.01 4.73 -0.10
N TYR A 19 1.35 4.70 0.00
CA TYR A 19 2.06 4.73 1.27
C TYR A 19 1.69 5.97 2.09
N GLU A 20 1.81 7.18 1.53
CA GLU A 20 1.51 8.42 2.23
C GLU A 20 0.05 8.43 2.69
N HIS A 21 -0.87 8.02 1.82
CA HIS A 21 -2.30 7.96 2.15
C HIS A 21 -2.61 6.98 3.30
N LEU A 22 -2.00 5.79 3.30
CA LEU A 22 -2.18 4.82 4.39
C LEU A 22 -1.54 5.32 5.69
N ARG A 23 -0.37 5.97 5.60
CA ARG A 23 0.31 6.58 6.74
C ARG A 23 -0.55 7.65 7.40
N GLU A 24 -1.17 8.52 6.62
CA GLU A 24 -2.10 9.54 7.13
C GLU A 24 -3.32 8.91 7.83
N GLN A 25 -3.86 7.83 7.28
CA GLN A 25 -4.97 7.09 7.91
C GLN A 25 -4.58 6.42 9.23
N LEU A 26 -3.35 5.90 9.33
CA LEU A 26 -2.82 5.36 10.59
C LEU A 26 -2.63 6.46 11.63
N MET A 27 -2.07 7.61 11.23
CA MET A 27 -1.82 8.76 12.12
C MET A 27 -3.10 9.42 12.63
N SER A 28 -4.15 9.43 11.80
CA SER A 28 -5.47 9.98 12.15
C SER A 28 -6.34 9.01 12.96
N ALA A 29 -5.83 7.83 13.33
CA ALA A 29 -6.60 6.75 13.97
C ALA A 29 -7.84 6.32 13.17
N THR A 30 -7.80 6.46 11.84
CA THR A 30 -8.85 5.96 10.94
C THR A 30 -8.89 4.43 10.95
N PHE A 31 -7.72 3.80 11.06
CA PHE A 31 -7.60 2.37 11.32
C PHE A 31 -7.56 2.09 12.82
N GLN A 32 -8.32 1.09 13.26
CA GLN A 32 -8.29 0.65 14.65
C GLN A 32 -7.01 -0.15 14.92
N PRO A 33 -6.42 -0.05 16.12
CA PRO A 33 -5.31 -0.92 16.51
C PRO A 33 -5.68 -2.40 16.34
N GLY A 34 -4.83 -3.17 15.65
CA GLY A 34 -5.08 -4.59 15.36
C GLY A 34 -6.09 -4.84 14.23
N GLN A 35 -6.58 -3.80 13.55
CA GLN A 35 -7.43 -3.95 12.37
C GLN A 35 -6.67 -4.67 11.27
N ARG A 36 -7.25 -5.76 10.75
CA ARG A 36 -6.65 -6.52 9.67
C ARG A 36 -6.77 -5.77 8.35
N LEU A 37 -5.64 -5.39 7.79
CA LEU A 37 -5.50 -4.80 6.46
C LEU A 37 -5.15 -5.90 5.46
N LYS A 38 -6.03 -6.10 4.47
CA LYS A 38 -5.84 -7.08 3.39
C LYS A 38 -5.51 -6.34 2.10
N ILE A 39 -4.47 -6.80 1.40
CA ILE A 39 -3.99 -6.19 0.14
C ILE A 39 -5.13 -6.08 -0.88
N ARG A 40 -5.88 -7.18 -1.08
CA ARG A 40 -6.98 -7.24 -2.06
C ARG A 40 -8.08 -6.21 -1.77
N ASP A 41 -8.43 -6.04 -0.49
CA ASP A 41 -9.52 -5.15 -0.10
C ASP A 41 -9.09 -3.67 -0.23
N LEU A 42 -7.85 -3.37 0.15
CA LEU A 42 -7.26 -2.04 -0.05
C LEU A 42 -7.11 -1.69 -1.54
N ALA A 43 -6.61 -2.62 -2.35
CA ALA A 43 -6.49 -2.44 -3.80
C ALA A 43 -7.85 -2.15 -4.45
N LYS A 44 -8.89 -2.89 -4.06
CA LYS A 44 -10.26 -2.64 -4.53
C LYS A 44 -10.78 -1.26 -4.10
N THR A 45 -10.52 -0.87 -2.85
CA THR A 45 -10.97 0.43 -2.30
C THR A 45 -10.27 1.60 -2.99
N MET A 46 -9.00 1.44 -3.31
CA MET A 46 -8.15 2.46 -3.94
C MET A 46 -8.20 2.44 -5.48
N GLY A 47 -8.93 1.50 -6.09
CA GLY A 47 -9.04 1.39 -7.55
C GLY A 47 -7.72 1.04 -8.24
N THR A 48 -6.85 0.27 -7.59
CA THR A 48 -5.50 -0.06 -8.07
C THR A 48 -5.25 -1.58 -8.06
N SER A 49 -4.08 -2.01 -8.53
CA SER A 49 -3.64 -3.41 -8.45
C SER A 49 -3.02 -3.75 -7.10
N GLU A 50 -2.89 -5.04 -6.80
CA GLU A 50 -2.33 -5.50 -5.52
C GLU A 50 -0.84 -5.18 -5.34
N THR A 51 -0.08 -5.07 -6.43
CA THR A 51 1.38 -4.84 -6.39
C THR A 51 1.77 -3.53 -5.69
N PRO A 52 1.30 -2.34 -6.12
CA PRO A 52 1.69 -1.09 -5.46
C PRO A 52 1.14 -0.98 -4.03
N VAL A 53 0.01 -1.61 -3.72
CA VAL A 53 -0.53 -1.70 -2.36
C VAL A 53 0.35 -2.55 -1.47
N ARG A 54 0.80 -3.71 -1.96
CA ARG A 54 1.74 -4.57 -1.24
C ARG A 54 3.04 -3.82 -0.96
N GLU A 55 3.59 -3.11 -1.94
CA GLU A 55 4.82 -2.33 -1.79
C GLU A 55 4.67 -1.24 -0.71
N ALA A 56 3.57 -0.48 -0.75
CA ALA A 56 3.26 0.53 0.27
C ALA A 56 3.13 -0.06 1.68
N LEU A 57 2.43 -1.19 1.83
CA LEU A 57 2.29 -1.88 3.11
C LEU A 57 3.62 -2.42 3.63
N ILE A 58 4.46 -2.98 2.76
CA ILE A 58 5.82 -3.42 3.13
C ILE A 58 6.65 -2.23 3.61
N GLN A 59 6.53 -1.07 2.98
CA GLN A 59 7.22 0.14 3.42
C GLN A 59 6.75 0.59 4.81
N LEU A 60 5.43 0.56 5.09
CA LEU A 60 4.90 0.83 6.43
C LEU A 60 5.42 -0.17 7.49
N VAL A 61 5.59 -1.44 7.13
CA VAL A 61 6.20 -2.44 8.01
C VAL A 61 7.67 -2.11 8.31
N ARG A 62 8.43 -1.68 7.29
CA ARG A 62 9.83 -1.25 7.47
C ARG A 62 9.93 -0.04 8.40
N ASP A 63 8.97 0.87 8.31
CA ASP A 63 8.87 2.05 9.17
C ASP A 63 8.28 1.73 10.55
N ARG A 64 7.98 0.46 10.83
CA ARG A 64 7.36 -0.05 12.06
C ARG A 64 5.98 0.54 12.38
N ALA A 65 5.29 1.02 11.36
CA ALA A 65 3.91 1.49 11.47
C ALA A 65 2.89 0.34 11.40
N LEU A 66 3.27 -0.81 10.83
CA LEU A 66 2.47 -2.02 10.73
C LEU A 66 3.31 -3.27 10.98
N GLU A 67 2.65 -4.38 11.28
CA GLU A 67 3.22 -5.73 11.30
C GLU A 67 2.62 -6.59 10.19
N MET A 68 3.44 -7.44 9.57
CA MET A 68 2.97 -8.45 8.63
C MET A 68 2.67 -9.76 9.37
N LYS A 69 1.47 -10.32 9.16
CA LYS A 69 1.05 -11.67 9.59
C LYS A 69 0.75 -12.53 8.36
N GLU A 70 0.41 -13.80 8.56
CA GLU A 70 0.09 -14.73 7.47
C GLU A 70 -1.11 -14.25 6.63
N GLY A 71 -0.81 -13.54 5.54
CA GLY A 71 -1.78 -13.06 4.55
C GLY A 71 -2.43 -11.69 4.83
N TYR A 72 -2.05 -10.98 5.89
CA TYR A 72 -2.60 -9.65 6.22
C TYR A 72 -1.63 -8.81 7.06
N PHE A 73 -1.96 -7.52 7.24
CA PHE A 73 -1.19 -6.56 8.05
C PHE A 73 -2.03 -6.06 9.23
N ILE A 74 -1.41 -5.72 10.36
CA ILE A 74 -2.05 -5.16 11.57
C ILE A 74 -1.20 -4.09 12.24
#